data_AF-A0A1Z8VVQ3-F1
#
_entry.id   AF-A0A1Z8VVQ3-F1
#
_cell.length_a   1.000
_cell.length_b   1.000
_cell.length_c   1.000
_cell.angle_alpha   90.00
_cell.angle_beta   90.00
_cell.angle_gamma   90.00
#
_symmetry.space_group_name_H-M   'P 1'
#
loop_
_entity.id
_entity.type
_entity.pdbx_description
1 polymer ?
#
loop_
_entity_poly.entity_id
_entity_poly.type
_entity_poly.pdbx_seq_one_letter_code
_entity_poly.pdbx_strand_id
1 'polypeptide(L)'
;MAWDDEKKAAVIEQYEAANPTPENSMEIVAELAEEFEESPNGVRMILTKAGVYVKKAPASGGAKSTASNGGSGGRVSKAAAIESLSAAISDAGQEVDQEILDKLTGKAAVYFTGVISAINS
;
A
#
# COMPACT_ATOMS: atom_id res chain seq x y z
N MET A 1 -8.31 4.96 20.36
CA MET A 1 -7.59 5.93 21.22
C MET A 1 -6.92 6.95 20.31
N ALA A 2 -6.79 8.21 20.71
CA ALA A 2 -6.12 9.23 19.89
C ALA A 2 -4.63 9.24 20.25
N TRP A 3 -3.76 9.20 19.25
CA TRP A 3 -2.34 9.42 19.42
C TRP A 3 -2.09 10.90 19.71
N ASP A 4 -1.80 11.24 20.96
CA ASP A 4 -1.25 12.55 21.31
C ASP A 4 0.22 12.67 20.86
N ASP A 5 0.75 13.90 20.87
CA ASP A 5 2.09 14.16 20.35
C ASP A 5 3.20 13.69 21.30
N GLU A 6 2.93 13.65 22.61
CA GLU A 6 3.87 13.15 23.62
C GLU A 6 4.07 11.64 23.46
N LYS A 7 2.99 10.88 23.31
CA LYS A 7 3.00 9.43 23.07
C LYS A 7 3.69 9.07 21.76
N LYS A 8 3.47 9.87 20.70
CA LYS A 8 4.19 9.67 19.41
C LYS A 8 5.69 9.89 19.59
N ALA A 9 6.09 10.98 20.26
CA ALA A 9 7.49 11.28 20.50
C ALA A 9 8.16 10.19 21.33
N ALA A 10 7.52 9.73 22.40
CA ALA A 10 8.02 8.64 23.25
C ALA A 10 8.22 7.34 22.46
N VAL A 11 7.25 6.94 21.62
CA VAL A 11 7.37 5.75 20.77
C VAL A 11 8.53 5.86 19.77
N ILE A 12 8.74 7.04 19.18
CA ILE A 12 9.84 7.28 18.23
C ILE A 12 11.19 7.20 18.95
N GLU A 13 11.32 7.89 20.08
CA GLU A 13 12.55 7.91 20.88
C GLU A 13 12.94 6.52 21.38
N GLN A 14 11.99 5.78 21.96
CA GLN A 14 12.25 4.42 22.44
C GLN A 14 12.62 3.47 21.29
N TYR A 15 11.96 3.61 20.13
CA TYR A 15 12.27 2.80 18.96
C TYR A 15 13.69 3.06 18.43
N GLU A 16 14.11 4.33 18.32
CA GLU A 16 15.47 4.68 17.88
C GLU A 16 16.52 4.27 18.92
N ALA A 17 16.23 4.44 20.21
CA ALA A 17 17.10 4.01 21.31
C ALA A 17 17.33 2.49 21.33
N ALA A 18 16.35 1.71 20.88
CA ALA A 18 16.46 0.26 20.74
C ALA A 18 17.35 -0.19 19.56
N ASN A 19 17.95 0.75 18.81
CA ASN A 19 18.83 0.49 17.65
C ASN A 19 18.19 -0.49 16.66
N PRO A 20 17.11 -0.06 15.97
CA PRO A 20 16.32 -0.94 15.16
C PRO A 20 17.11 -1.38 13.92
N THR A 21 16.98 -2.66 13.62
CA THR A 21 17.58 -3.34 12.48
C THR A 21 16.48 -4.06 11.71
N PRO A 22 16.74 -4.48 10.46
CA PRO A 22 15.78 -5.28 9.70
C PRO A 22 15.40 -6.61 10.39
N GLU A 23 16.20 -7.09 11.34
CA GLU A 23 15.97 -8.37 12.02
C GLU A 23 15.08 -8.19 13.26
N ASN A 24 15.37 -7.18 14.10
CA ASN A 24 14.67 -6.96 15.37
C ASN A 24 13.54 -5.91 15.30
N SER A 25 13.41 -5.13 14.22
CA SER A 25 12.46 -4.02 14.20
C SER A 25 11.00 -4.44 14.44
N MET A 26 10.61 -5.64 14.03
CA MET A 26 9.23 -6.10 14.24
C MET A 26 8.98 -6.51 15.70
N GLU A 27 10.01 -6.96 16.40
CA GLU A 27 9.96 -7.30 17.83
C GLU A 27 9.83 -6.01 18.64
N ILE A 28 10.67 -5.01 18.36
CA ILE A 28 10.59 -3.68 19.01
C ILE A 28 9.19 -3.05 18.79
N VAL A 29 8.63 -3.16 17.58
CA VAL A 29 7.26 -2.67 17.31
C VAL A 29 6.19 -3.41 18.11
N ALA A 30 6.37 -4.71 18.36
CA ALA A 30 5.44 -5.49 19.18
C ALA A 30 5.53 -5.10 20.66
N GLU A 31 6.74 -4.95 21.19
CA GLU A 31 6.98 -4.49 22.57
C GLU A 31 6.37 -3.10 22.82
N LEU A 32 6.62 -2.15 21.92
CA LEU A 32 6.04 -0.81 21.99
C LEU A 32 4.50 -0.83 21.86
N ALA A 33 3.95 -1.75 21.08
CA ALA A 33 2.51 -1.88 20.97
C ALA A 33 1.87 -2.33 22.29
N GLU A 34 2.51 -3.27 22.98
CA GLU A 34 2.07 -3.73 24.30
C GLU A 34 2.25 -2.63 25.37
N GLU A 35 3.42 -1.99 25.43
CA GLU A 35 3.73 -0.94 26.42
C GLU A 35 2.78 0.26 26.31
N PHE A 36 2.48 0.69 25.09
CA PHE A 36 1.66 1.87 24.85
C PHE A 36 0.17 1.55 24.66
N GLU A 37 -0.26 0.29 24.88
CA GLU A 37 -1.63 -0.19 24.65
C GLU A 37 -2.17 0.16 23.24
N GLU A 38 -1.33 0.00 22.23
CA GLU A 38 -1.64 0.28 20.82
C GLU A 38 -1.54 -0.98 19.97
N SER A 39 -2.02 -0.91 18.73
CA SER A 39 -1.78 -2.00 17.78
C SER A 39 -0.35 -1.89 17.19
N PRO A 40 0.32 -3.01 16.90
CA PRO A 40 1.60 -3.02 16.17
C PRO A 40 1.56 -2.23 14.86
N ASN A 41 0.42 -2.25 14.16
CA ASN A 41 0.23 -1.45 12.95
C ASN A 41 0.15 0.06 13.24
N GLY A 42 -0.47 0.46 14.35
CA GLY A 42 -0.52 1.86 14.80
C GLY A 42 0.89 2.40 15.07
N VAL A 43 1.67 1.67 15.86
CA VAL A 43 3.09 1.98 16.14
C VAL A 43 3.88 2.11 14.83
N ARG A 44 3.78 1.11 13.94
CA ARG A 44 4.46 1.16 12.63
C ARG A 44 4.06 2.38 11.80
N MET A 45 2.79 2.80 11.83
CA MET A 45 2.37 4.02 11.12
C MET A 45 3.02 5.28 11.68
N ILE A 46 3.17 5.41 13.00
CA ILE A 46 3.85 6.54 13.63
C ILE A 46 5.32 6.57 13.21
N LEU A 47 6.02 5.45 13.38
CA LEU A 47 7.43 5.33 13.00
C LEU A 47 7.67 5.57 11.50
N THR A 48 6.76 5.10 10.64
CA THR A 48 6.84 5.32 9.18
C THR A 48 6.63 6.80 8.85
N LYS A 49 5.67 7.47 9.50
CA LYS A 49 5.44 8.91 9.30
C LYS A 49 6.60 9.76 9.80
N ALA A 50 7.28 9.32 10.85
CA ALA A 50 8.50 9.94 11.38
C ALA A 50 9.75 9.64 10.54
N GLY A 51 9.69 8.68 9.61
CA GLY A 51 10.81 8.32 8.73
C GLY A 51 11.86 7.40 9.36
N VAL A 52 11.65 6.94 10.60
CA VAL A 52 12.62 6.14 11.37
C VAL A 52 12.41 4.63 11.22
N TYR A 53 11.25 4.18 10.73
CA TYR A 53 10.91 2.76 10.67
C TYR A 53 11.84 1.95 9.75
N VAL A 54 12.49 0.93 10.32
CA VAL A 54 13.36 -0.02 9.62
C VAL A 54 12.55 -1.22 9.16
N LYS A 55 12.43 -1.40 7.84
CA LYS A 55 11.71 -2.54 7.26
C LYS A 55 12.53 -3.82 7.38
N LYS A 56 11.84 -4.94 7.59
CA LYS A 56 12.45 -6.27 7.50
C LYS A 56 13.11 -6.49 6.14
N ALA A 57 14.34 -7.00 6.15
CA ALA A 57 15.04 -7.34 4.94
C ALA A 57 14.28 -8.49 4.26
N PRO A 58 14.09 -8.45 2.93
CA PRO A 58 13.58 -9.62 2.22
C PRO A 58 14.53 -10.78 2.49
N ALA A 59 13.99 -11.95 2.84
CA ALA A 59 14.80 -13.16 2.96
C ALA A 59 15.61 -13.33 1.67
N SER A 60 16.93 -13.52 1.80
CA SER A 60 17.85 -13.60 0.65
C SER A 60 17.43 -14.76 -0.25
N GLY A 61 16.70 -14.45 -1.32
CA GLY A 61 16.06 -15.43 -2.19
C GLY A 61 15.30 -14.82 -3.38
N GLY A 62 15.53 -13.55 -3.70
CA GLY A 62 14.88 -12.92 -4.85
C GLY A 62 15.49 -11.56 -5.17
N ALA A 63 16.51 -11.57 -6.02
CA ALA A 63 16.87 -10.38 -6.76
C ALA A 63 15.66 -9.95 -7.61
N LYS A 64 14.94 -8.93 -7.16
CA LYS A 64 14.12 -8.09 -8.03
C LYS A 64 14.76 -6.72 -8.07
N SER A 65 15.77 -6.60 -8.94
CA SER A 65 16.05 -5.32 -9.56
C SER A 65 14.83 -4.91 -10.39
N THR A 66 14.13 -3.88 -9.95
CA THR A 66 13.34 -2.99 -10.81
C THR A 66 13.39 -1.64 -10.10
N ALA A 67 14.31 -0.78 -10.49
CA ALA A 67 14.03 0.25 -11.49
C ALA A 67 12.81 1.09 -11.08
N SER A 68 13.07 2.36 -10.81
CA SER A 68 12.08 3.42 -10.69
C SER A 68 11.00 3.27 -11.76
N ASN A 69 9.84 2.74 -11.39
CA ASN A 69 8.58 2.95 -12.10
C ASN A 69 7.41 2.51 -11.21
N GLY A 70 6.86 3.45 -10.44
CA GLY A 70 5.45 3.50 -10.02
C GLY A 70 4.72 2.19 -9.68
N GLY A 71 5.40 1.23 -9.04
CA GLY A 71 4.90 -0.13 -8.87
C GLY A 71 3.77 -0.23 -7.85
N SER A 72 2.57 -0.46 -8.36
CA SER A 72 1.63 -1.46 -7.81
C SER A 72 1.35 -1.35 -6.31
N GLY A 73 0.65 -0.27 -5.94
CA GLY A 73 0.23 0.00 -4.56
C GLY A 73 -0.27 1.42 -4.37
N GLY A 74 0.07 2.32 -5.29
CA GLY A 74 -0.60 3.61 -5.44
C GLY A 74 -2.09 3.40 -5.62
N ARG A 75 -2.90 4.17 -4.90
CA ARG A 75 -4.36 4.14 -5.03
C ARG A 75 -4.72 4.27 -6.51
N VAL A 76 -5.21 3.19 -7.12
CA VAL A 76 -5.81 3.26 -8.45
C VAL A 76 -7.02 4.18 -8.32
N SER A 77 -6.98 5.33 -8.98
CA SER A 77 -8.13 6.22 -8.98
C SER A 77 -9.27 5.50 -9.72
N LYS A 78 -10.43 5.38 -9.05
CA LYS A 78 -11.59 4.70 -9.65
C LYS A 78 -11.98 5.36 -10.97
N ALA A 79 -12.01 6.70 -11.01
CA ALA A 79 -12.34 7.46 -12.19
C ALA A 79 -11.44 7.10 -13.39
N ALA A 80 -10.11 7.16 -13.24
CA ALA A 80 -9.19 6.81 -14.34
C ALA A 80 -9.30 5.34 -14.76
N ALA A 81 -9.54 4.44 -13.80
CA ALA A 81 -9.73 3.02 -14.10
C ALA A 81 -11.03 2.75 -14.87
N ILE A 82 -12.11 3.46 -14.55
CA ILE A 82 -13.37 3.39 -15.30
C ILE A 82 -13.19 3.95 -16.70
N GLU A 83 -12.55 5.12 -16.85
CA GLU A 83 -12.30 5.73 -18.16
C GLU A 83 -11.49 4.82 -19.10
N SER A 84 -10.45 4.18 -18.56
CA SER A 84 -9.64 3.21 -19.32
C SER A 84 -10.45 1.98 -19.75
N LEU A 85 -11.35 1.50 -18.89
CA LEU A 85 -12.23 0.38 -19.22
C LEU A 85 -13.28 0.77 -20.27
N SER A 86 -13.89 1.95 -20.15
CA SER A 86 -14.85 2.48 -21.15
C SER A 86 -14.20 2.60 -22.53
N ALA A 87 -12.96 3.09 -22.59
CA ALA A 87 -12.20 3.18 -23.84
C ALA A 87 -11.94 1.78 -24.43
N ALA A 88 -11.46 0.83 -23.62
CA ALA A 88 -11.20 -0.53 -24.09
C ALA A 88 -12.46 -1.26 -24.60
N ILE A 89 -13.61 -1.05 -23.96
CA ILE A 89 -14.91 -1.59 -24.41
C ILE A 89 -15.33 -0.95 -25.74
N SER A 90 -15.16 0.38 -25.88
CA SER A 90 -15.46 1.10 -27.12
C SER A 90 -14.56 0.65 -28.27
N ASP A 91 -13.26 0.47 -28.01
CA ASP A 91 -12.28 -0.04 -28.98
C ASP A 91 -12.59 -1.49 -29.39
N ALA A 92 -13.21 -2.28 -28.50
CA ALA A 92 -13.76 -3.60 -28.81
C ALA A 92 -15.05 -3.56 -29.65
N GLY A 93 -15.54 -2.36 -30.02
CA GLY A 93 -16.77 -2.15 -30.76
C GLY A 93 -18.04 -2.44 -29.96
N GLN A 94 -17.96 -2.46 -28.63
CA GLN A 94 -19.09 -2.72 -27.74
C GLN A 94 -19.65 -1.41 -27.16
N GLU A 95 -20.93 -1.43 -26.80
CA GLU A 95 -21.57 -0.30 -26.12
C GLU A 95 -21.16 -0.23 -24.65
N VAL A 96 -20.81 0.96 -24.18
CA VAL A 96 -20.37 1.18 -22.79
C VAL A 96 -21.58 1.42 -21.89
N ASP A 97 -21.81 0.50 -20.94
CA ASP A 97 -22.77 0.69 -19.86
C ASP A 97 -22.10 1.40 -18.67
N GLN A 98 -22.23 2.72 -18.63
CA GLN A 98 -21.62 3.55 -17.59
C GLN A 98 -22.18 3.25 -16.19
N GLU A 99 -23.45 2.82 -16.06
CA GLU A 99 -24.04 2.49 -14.76
C GLU A 99 -23.40 1.23 -14.17
N ILE A 100 -23.08 0.25 -15.01
CA ILE A 100 -22.37 -0.96 -14.60
C ILE A 100 -20.92 -0.66 -14.26
N LEU A 101 -20.23 0.15 -15.06
CA LEU A 101 -18.84 0.52 -14.78
C LEU A 101 -18.71 1.28 -13.47
N ASP A 102 -19.64 2.19 -13.17
CA ASP A 102 -19.66 2.94 -11.91
C ASP A 102 -19.88 2.04 -10.67
N LYS A 103 -20.39 0.80 -10.84
CA LYS A 103 -20.47 -0.18 -9.74
C LYS A 103 -19.15 -0.90 -9.47
N LEU A 104 -18.17 -0.83 -10.38
CA LEU A 104 -16.87 -1.47 -10.21
C LEU A 104 -15.96 -0.72 -9.22
N THR A 105 -15.05 -1.48 -8.59
CA THR A 105 -13.90 -0.87 -7.90
C THR A 105 -12.81 -0.56 -8.92
N GLY A 106 -11.93 0.40 -8.63
CA GLY A 106 -10.82 0.72 -9.54
C GLY A 106 -9.93 -0.50 -9.84
N LYS A 107 -9.74 -1.42 -8.88
CA LYS A 107 -9.01 -2.67 -9.12
C LYS A 107 -9.74 -3.62 -10.07
N ALA A 108 -11.06 -3.76 -9.92
CA ALA A 108 -11.85 -4.60 -10.82
C ALA A 108 -11.84 -4.04 -12.25
N ALA A 109 -11.95 -2.72 -12.40
CA ALA A 109 -11.91 -2.08 -13.71
C ALA A 109 -10.55 -2.25 -14.41
N VAL A 110 -9.44 -2.10 -13.68
CA VAL A 110 -8.10 -2.39 -14.22
C VAL A 110 -7.96 -3.86 -14.65
N TYR A 111 -8.49 -4.81 -13.85
CA TYR A 111 -8.48 -6.22 -14.21
C TYR A 111 -9.19 -6.48 -15.54
N PHE A 112 -10.43 -6.00 -15.70
CA PHE A 112 -11.19 -6.22 -16.93
C PHE A 112 -10.61 -5.48 -18.14
N THR A 113 -10.05 -4.29 -17.95
CA THR A 113 -9.34 -3.57 -19.01
C THR A 113 -8.22 -4.44 -19.58
N GLY A 114 -7.40 -5.04 -18.70
CA GLY A 114 -6.31 -5.93 -19.10
C GLY A 114 -6.80 -7.19 -19.85
N VAL A 115 -7.90 -7.79 -19.41
CA VAL A 115 -8.50 -8.94 -20.10
C VAL A 115 -8.99 -8.57 -21.50
N ILE A 116 -9.70 -7.44 -21.64
CA ILE A 116 -10.22 -6.96 -22.94
C ILE A 116 -9.07 -6.64 -23.90
N SER A 117 -8.07 -5.88 -23.44
CA SER A 117 -6.90 -5.55 -24.26
C SER A 117 -6.16 -6.80 -24.74
N ALA A 118 -6.01 -7.82 -23.90
CA ALA A 118 -5.34 -9.07 -24.28
C ALA A 118 -6.11 -9.88 -25.33
N ILE A 119 -7.44 -9.79 -25.35
CA ILE A 119 -8.29 -10.47 -26.35
C ILE A 119 -8.32 -9.71 -27.68
N ASN A 120 -8.24 -8.37 -27.62
CA ASN A 120 -8.26 -7.50 -28.79
C ASN A 120 -6.88 -7.28 -29.44
N SER A 121 -5.84 -7.97 -28.97
CA SER A 121 -4.46 -7.90 -29.48
C SER A 121 -4.19 -8.88 -30.60
#